data_AF-A0A2S9AYX5-F1
#
_entry.id   AF-A0A2S9AYX5-F1
#
_cell.length_a   1.000
_cell.length_b   1.000
_cell.length_c   1.000
_cell.angle_alpha   90.00
_cell.angle_beta   90.00
_cell.angle_gamma   90.00
#
_symmetry.space_group_name_H-M   'P 1'
#
loop_
_entity.id
_entity.type
_entity.pdbx_description
1 polymer ?
#
loop_
_entity_poly.entity_id
_entity_poly.type
_entity_poly.pdbx_seq_one_letter_code
_entity_poly.pdbx_strand_id
1 'polypeptide(L)'
;MFGGNQDQNVGTGAVAVQAGNDIHITQNGLSYSEVRDVALDVFRANFFQLAGPAMETAKARAEEITEDFLKKLQQENPNGFGKGQDPDFQHALFTVQREYARTGDKDLGDLLVDLLVDRSKQEQRDILQIVLNESLATAPKLTDSHLAVLAIKFLFQYTQNSGIGNHHLLGEYFDANVLPFSSKLIKNNACYQHLEFTGCGSIQMGESSLEGILDFHYAGQFFKGFDRNEISDREISTGLDDNFFMICINNPSKIQVRANNLAALEKKFEEHSISTEDREKITALFNIEKMTPPEIRETCILIRPYMDSVFDAWSTSNMRFFTLTSVGMAIAHANIKRYIGEFASLSIWIN
;
A
#
# COMPACT_ATOMS: atom_id res chain seq x y z
N MET A 1 33.28 -10.24 -59.57
CA MET A 1 33.85 -11.33 -58.73
C MET A 1 34.38 -10.66 -57.47
N PHE A 2 33.88 -10.81 -56.24
CA PHE A 2 32.86 -11.67 -55.64
C PHE A 2 32.21 -10.85 -54.51
N GLY A 3 30.91 -10.56 -54.58
CA GLY A 3 30.15 -10.10 -53.42
C GLY A 3 29.53 -11.33 -52.79
N GLY A 4 30.18 -11.90 -51.78
CA GLY A 4 29.68 -13.10 -51.12
C GLY A 4 28.30 -12.83 -50.52
N ASN A 5 27.33 -13.69 -50.83
CA ASN A 5 26.06 -13.72 -50.10
C ASN A 5 26.37 -13.93 -48.62
N GLN A 6 26.06 -12.93 -47.81
CA GLN A 6 26.23 -12.99 -46.37
C GLN A 6 24.93 -13.55 -45.79
N ASP A 7 24.89 -14.86 -45.58
CA ASP A 7 23.77 -15.53 -44.92
C ASP A 7 23.90 -15.37 -43.40
N GLN A 8 22.85 -14.84 -42.76
CA GLN A 8 22.75 -14.72 -41.30
C GLN A 8 21.58 -15.55 -40.79
N ASN A 9 21.86 -16.51 -39.91
CA ASN A 9 20.84 -17.25 -39.18
C ASN A 9 20.60 -16.59 -37.82
N VAL A 10 19.35 -16.20 -37.57
CA VAL A 10 18.93 -15.47 -36.37
C VAL A 10 17.99 -16.37 -35.57
N GLY A 11 18.32 -16.63 -34.30
CA GLY A 11 17.46 -17.38 -33.38
C GLY A 11 16.21 -16.60 -32.98
N THR A 12 15.21 -17.31 -32.46
CA THR A 12 13.94 -16.70 -32.03
C THR A 12 14.19 -15.66 -30.93
N GLY A 13 13.86 -14.39 -31.20
CA GLY A 13 14.04 -13.26 -30.28
C GLY A 13 15.30 -12.41 -30.52
N ALA A 14 16.15 -12.75 -31.49
CA ALA A 14 17.32 -11.95 -31.84
C ALA A 14 17.00 -10.95 -32.99
N VAL A 15 17.69 -9.80 -32.97
CA VAL A 15 17.62 -8.78 -34.01
C VAL A 15 18.86 -8.91 -34.90
N ALA A 16 18.66 -9.19 -36.19
CA ALA A 16 19.74 -9.09 -37.17
C ALA A 16 19.96 -7.63 -37.56
N VAL A 17 21.18 -7.14 -37.38
CA VAL A 17 21.61 -5.83 -37.86
C VAL A 17 22.81 -6.05 -38.78
N GLN A 18 22.70 -5.59 -40.02
CA GLN A 18 23.76 -5.68 -41.04
C GLN A 18 24.06 -4.27 -41.57
N ALA A 19 25.31 -3.85 -41.51
CA ALA A 19 25.77 -2.58 -42.07
C ALA A 19 27.13 -2.75 -42.76
N GLY A 20 27.41 -1.92 -43.76
CA GLY A 20 28.68 -1.94 -44.51
C GLY A 20 29.85 -1.25 -43.81
N ASN A 21 29.64 -0.64 -42.64
CA ASN A 21 30.63 0.01 -41.77
C ASN A 21 30.33 -0.35 -40.30
N ASP A 22 31.13 0.16 -39.34
CA ASP A 22 30.99 -0.12 -37.91
C ASP A 22 29.55 0.11 -37.39
N ILE A 23 29.00 -0.93 -36.75
CA ILE A 23 27.71 -0.89 -36.07
C ILE A 23 27.97 -0.56 -34.60
N HIS A 24 27.64 0.66 -34.17
CA HIS A 24 27.49 0.95 -32.75
C HIS A 24 26.09 0.56 -32.28
N ILE A 25 25.96 -0.63 -31.69
CA ILE A 25 24.75 -1.00 -30.95
C ILE A 25 24.81 -0.30 -29.59
N THR A 26 24.25 0.91 -29.49
CA THR A 26 23.95 1.52 -28.20
C THR A 26 22.72 0.83 -27.62
N GLN A 27 22.93 -0.23 -26.82
CA GLN A 27 21.91 -0.60 -25.83
C GLN A 27 21.77 0.59 -24.88
N ASN A 28 20.67 1.32 -25.02
CA ASN A 28 20.36 2.45 -24.14
C ASN A 28 19.93 1.91 -22.77
N GLY A 29 20.90 1.54 -21.94
CA GLY A 29 20.69 1.09 -20.56
C GLY A 29 21.79 0.15 -20.10
N LEU A 30 22.16 0.23 -18.81
CA LEU A 30 23.06 -0.74 -18.20
C LEU A 30 22.38 -2.12 -18.14
N SER A 31 23.14 -3.18 -18.39
CA SER A 31 22.74 -4.56 -18.13
C SER A 31 22.71 -4.88 -16.63
N TYR A 32 22.06 -5.98 -16.26
CA TYR A 32 22.03 -6.48 -14.87
C TYR A 32 23.42 -6.52 -14.23
N SER A 33 24.40 -7.12 -14.93
CA SER A 33 25.77 -7.24 -14.45
C SER A 33 26.45 -5.89 -14.28
N GLU A 34 26.22 -4.95 -15.20
CA GLU A 34 26.82 -3.62 -15.12
C GLU A 34 26.22 -2.81 -13.96
N VAL A 35 24.91 -2.85 -13.73
CA VAL A 35 24.29 -2.18 -12.57
C VAL A 35 24.78 -2.79 -11.26
N ARG A 36 24.95 -4.12 -11.21
CA ARG A 36 25.52 -4.80 -10.04
C ARG A 36 26.93 -4.32 -9.73
N ASP A 37 27.79 -4.25 -10.74
CA ASP A 37 29.17 -3.82 -10.55
C ASP A 37 29.23 -2.35 -10.12
N VAL A 38 28.46 -1.47 -10.76
CA VAL A 38 28.30 -0.07 -10.33
C VAL A 38 27.84 0.03 -8.88
N ALA A 39 26.81 -0.72 -8.49
CA ALA A 39 26.28 -0.72 -7.13
C ALA A 39 27.32 -1.12 -6.08
N LEU A 40 28.11 -2.16 -6.37
CA LEU A 40 29.14 -2.64 -5.46
C LEU A 40 30.34 -1.71 -5.40
N ASP A 41 30.70 -1.06 -6.51
CA ASP A 41 31.78 -0.07 -6.55
C ASP A 41 31.41 1.20 -5.78
N VAL A 42 30.16 1.68 -5.93
CA VAL A 42 29.63 2.79 -5.13
C VAL A 42 29.67 2.44 -3.64
N PHE A 43 29.26 1.24 -3.25
CA PHE A 43 29.34 0.81 -1.85
C PHE A 43 30.78 0.82 -1.34
N ARG A 44 31.71 0.16 -2.04
CA ARG A 44 33.11 0.03 -1.63
C ARG A 44 33.82 1.37 -1.52
N ALA A 45 33.50 2.32 -2.41
CA ALA A 45 34.12 3.64 -2.41
C ALA A 45 33.60 4.55 -1.27
N ASN A 46 32.37 4.34 -0.79
CA ASN A 46 31.71 5.26 0.14
C ASN A 46 31.47 4.68 1.55
N PHE A 47 31.52 3.36 1.72
CA PHE A 47 31.31 2.75 3.03
C PHE A 47 32.52 2.94 3.94
N PHE A 48 32.29 3.11 5.25
CA PHE A 48 33.36 3.37 6.21
C PHE A 48 34.27 2.15 6.39
N GLN A 49 35.55 2.40 6.68
CA GLN A 49 36.51 1.33 6.95
C GLN A 49 36.20 0.63 8.27
N LEU A 50 35.68 -0.59 8.18
CA LEU A 50 35.52 -1.53 9.28
C LEU A 50 36.75 -2.42 9.44
N ALA A 51 36.99 -2.88 10.67
CA ALA A 51 38.10 -3.77 10.98
C ALA A 51 37.65 -5.24 11.05
N GLY A 52 38.47 -6.14 10.51
CA GLY A 52 38.35 -7.58 10.70
C GLY A 52 37.00 -8.16 10.22
N PRO A 53 36.38 -9.09 10.98
CA PRO A 53 35.13 -9.77 10.58
C PRO A 53 33.93 -8.86 10.32
N ALA A 54 33.92 -7.64 10.89
CA ALA A 54 32.85 -6.68 10.68
C ALA A 54 32.80 -6.17 9.23
N MET A 55 33.98 -6.01 8.58
CA MET A 55 34.05 -5.62 7.17
C MET A 55 33.49 -6.70 6.27
N GLU A 56 33.89 -7.96 6.48
CA GLU A 56 33.39 -9.10 5.68
C GLU A 56 31.87 -9.26 5.82
N THR A 57 31.35 -9.07 7.04
CA THR A 57 29.91 -9.12 7.29
C THR A 57 29.17 -8.00 6.56
N ALA A 58 29.67 -6.76 6.62
CA ALA A 58 29.07 -5.62 5.94
C ALA A 58 29.09 -5.81 4.41
N LYS A 59 30.19 -6.31 3.86
CA LYS A 59 30.34 -6.59 2.43
C LYS A 59 29.37 -7.68 1.97
N ALA A 60 29.27 -8.79 2.69
CA ALA A 60 28.34 -9.88 2.37
C ALA A 60 26.89 -9.38 2.37
N ARG A 61 26.51 -8.57 3.36
CA ARG A 61 25.16 -7.96 3.43
C ARG A 61 24.90 -6.96 2.31
N ALA A 62 25.89 -6.16 1.93
CA ALA A 62 25.77 -5.24 0.81
C ALA A 62 25.59 -5.97 -0.53
N GLU A 63 26.31 -7.08 -0.74
CA GLU A 63 26.13 -7.94 -1.90
C GLU A 63 24.74 -8.59 -1.93
N GLU A 64 24.29 -9.09 -0.79
CA GLU A 64 22.97 -9.69 -0.61
C GLU A 64 21.83 -8.72 -0.94
N ILE A 65 21.79 -7.53 -0.33
CA ILE A 65 20.70 -6.58 -0.58
C ILE A 65 20.73 -5.99 -1.99
N THR A 66 21.92 -5.89 -2.59
CA THR A 66 22.06 -5.49 -4.00
C THR A 66 21.43 -6.54 -4.90
N GLU A 67 21.68 -7.82 -4.63
CA GLU A 67 21.11 -8.92 -5.40
C GLU A 67 19.58 -9.00 -5.23
N ASP A 68 19.09 -8.83 -4.01
CA ASP A 68 17.65 -8.80 -3.72
C ASP A 68 16.96 -7.65 -4.45
N PHE A 69 17.58 -6.46 -4.44
CA PHE A 69 17.12 -5.31 -5.22
C PHE A 69 17.07 -5.60 -6.72
N LEU A 70 18.17 -6.10 -7.31
CA LEU A 70 18.25 -6.31 -8.76
C LEU A 70 17.26 -7.35 -9.25
N LYS A 71 17.04 -8.43 -8.49
CA LYS A 71 16.01 -9.43 -8.79
C LYS A 71 14.61 -8.82 -8.81
N LYS A 72 14.28 -8.01 -7.80
CA LYS A 72 12.96 -7.37 -7.71
C LYS A 72 12.78 -6.30 -8.79
N LEU A 73 13.82 -5.53 -9.08
CA LEU A 73 13.84 -4.57 -10.18
C LEU A 73 13.59 -5.26 -11.53
N GLN A 74 14.24 -6.40 -11.77
CA GLN A 74 14.04 -7.16 -13.00
C GLN A 74 12.60 -7.62 -13.18
N GLN A 75 11.90 -7.93 -12.09
CA GLN A 75 10.52 -8.39 -12.12
C GLN A 75 9.53 -7.24 -12.28
N GLU A 76 9.70 -6.14 -11.55
CA GLU A 76 8.72 -5.05 -11.48
C GLU A 76 9.00 -3.88 -12.43
N ASN A 77 10.27 -3.61 -12.75
CA ASN A 77 10.67 -2.50 -13.60
C ASN A 77 11.99 -2.79 -14.35
N PRO A 78 11.99 -3.68 -15.35
CA PRO A 78 13.20 -4.03 -16.10
C PRO A 78 13.90 -2.83 -16.75
N ASN A 79 13.15 -1.82 -17.18
CA ASN A 79 13.73 -0.61 -17.78
C ASN A 79 14.47 0.26 -16.74
N GLY A 80 14.25 0.00 -15.44
CA GLY A 80 14.89 0.71 -14.34
C GLY A 80 16.39 0.46 -14.20
N PHE A 81 16.98 -0.55 -14.88
CA PHE A 81 18.45 -0.73 -14.86
C PHE A 81 19.20 0.49 -15.40
N GLY A 82 18.60 1.25 -16.33
CA GLY A 82 19.17 2.50 -16.83
C GLY A 82 19.40 3.55 -15.74
N LYS A 83 18.65 3.48 -14.62
CA LYS A 83 18.80 4.40 -13.48
C LYS A 83 20.11 4.24 -12.74
N GLY A 84 20.84 3.13 -12.93
CA GLY A 84 22.15 2.92 -12.31
C GLY A 84 23.19 4.00 -12.65
N GLN A 85 22.98 4.78 -13.71
CA GLN A 85 23.87 5.90 -14.10
C GLN A 85 23.49 7.23 -13.42
N ASP A 86 22.31 7.32 -12.81
CA ASP A 86 21.82 8.55 -12.19
C ASP A 86 22.44 8.74 -10.78
N PRO A 87 23.05 9.92 -10.48
CA PRO A 87 23.67 10.15 -9.18
C PRO A 87 22.71 10.08 -7.99
N ASP A 88 21.47 10.58 -8.13
CA ASP A 88 20.47 10.53 -7.05
C ASP A 88 20.05 9.08 -6.77
N PHE A 89 19.86 8.29 -7.83
CA PHE A 89 19.59 6.87 -7.72
C PHE A 89 20.75 6.09 -7.09
N GLN A 90 22.00 6.35 -7.48
CA GLN A 90 23.16 5.72 -6.84
C GLN A 90 23.26 6.09 -5.36
N HIS A 91 22.94 7.32 -4.98
CA HIS A 91 22.87 7.74 -3.58
C HIS A 91 21.76 6.99 -2.80
N ALA A 92 20.58 6.83 -3.40
CA ALA A 92 19.47 6.06 -2.83
C ALA A 92 19.86 4.58 -2.64
N LEU A 93 20.45 3.95 -3.66
CA LEU A 93 20.95 2.59 -3.59
C LEU A 93 22.02 2.42 -2.51
N PHE A 94 22.98 3.34 -2.44
CA PHE A 94 23.99 3.34 -1.37
C PHE A 94 23.37 3.47 0.01
N THR A 95 22.31 4.27 0.16
CA THR A 95 21.58 4.40 1.42
C THR A 95 21.00 3.05 1.85
N VAL A 96 20.34 2.32 0.94
CA VAL A 96 19.82 0.97 1.21
C VAL A 96 20.94 0.01 1.63
N GLN A 97 22.01 -0.04 0.84
CA GLN A 97 23.16 -0.91 1.13
C GLN A 97 23.78 -0.59 2.49
N ARG A 98 23.97 0.70 2.81
CA ARG A 98 24.58 1.15 4.06
C ARG A 98 23.75 0.73 5.26
N GLU A 99 22.45 0.95 5.23
CA GLU A 99 21.59 0.65 6.39
C GLU A 99 21.47 -0.86 6.61
N TYR A 100 21.27 -1.65 5.55
CA TYR A 100 21.23 -3.10 5.68
C TYR A 100 22.57 -3.71 6.07
N ALA A 101 23.70 -3.20 5.55
CA ALA A 101 25.03 -3.64 5.96
C ALA A 101 25.27 -3.47 7.47
N ARG A 102 24.78 -2.36 8.05
CA ARG A 102 24.90 -2.05 9.49
C ARG A 102 24.06 -2.98 10.35
N THR A 103 22.81 -3.23 9.98
CA THR A 103 21.85 -3.94 10.85
C THR A 103 21.80 -5.44 10.56
N GLY A 104 21.81 -5.83 9.28
CA GLY A 104 21.45 -7.18 8.84
C GLY A 104 19.98 -7.53 9.10
N ASP A 105 19.14 -6.50 9.30
CA ASP A 105 17.71 -6.66 9.53
C ASP A 105 17.02 -6.94 8.19
N LYS A 106 16.55 -8.19 8.04
CA LYS A 106 15.91 -8.68 6.83
C LYS A 106 14.61 -7.97 6.52
N ASP A 107 13.80 -7.73 7.53
CA ASP A 107 12.54 -7.02 7.35
C ASP A 107 12.85 -5.60 6.84
N LEU A 108 13.73 -4.85 7.51
CA LEU A 108 14.11 -3.52 7.05
C LEU A 108 14.70 -3.55 5.63
N GLY A 109 15.54 -4.54 5.32
CA GLY A 109 16.11 -4.73 3.98
C GLY A 109 15.03 -4.84 2.90
N ASP A 110 14.05 -5.73 3.09
CA ASP A 110 12.95 -5.96 2.15
C ASP A 110 12.12 -4.68 1.93
N LEU A 111 11.83 -3.94 3.02
CA LEU A 111 11.12 -2.66 2.96
C LEU A 111 11.89 -1.62 2.13
N LEU A 112 13.19 -1.49 2.36
CA LEU A 112 14.05 -0.55 1.65
C LEU A 112 14.19 -0.92 0.16
N VAL A 113 14.24 -2.22 -0.15
CA VAL A 113 14.23 -2.72 -1.52
C VAL A 113 12.93 -2.35 -2.24
N ASP A 114 11.77 -2.52 -1.59
CA ASP A 114 10.47 -2.08 -2.15
C ASP A 114 10.45 -0.58 -2.47
N LEU A 115 10.87 0.25 -1.51
CA LEU A 115 10.95 1.69 -1.71
C LEU A 115 11.92 2.09 -2.84
N LEU A 116 13.06 1.40 -2.96
CA LEU A 116 14.04 1.67 -4.01
C LEU A 116 13.54 1.23 -5.41
N VAL A 117 12.82 0.12 -5.50
CA VAL A 117 12.17 -0.32 -6.73
C VAL A 117 11.11 0.70 -7.15
N ASP A 118 10.26 1.18 -6.24
CA ASP A 118 9.26 2.21 -6.56
C ASP A 118 9.91 3.55 -6.94
N ARG A 119 11.05 3.88 -6.32
CA ARG A 119 11.87 5.04 -6.68
C ARG A 119 12.44 4.93 -8.09
N SER A 120 12.83 3.73 -8.53
CA SER A 120 13.34 3.50 -9.88
C SER A 120 12.31 3.76 -10.99
N LYS A 121 11.01 3.67 -10.65
CA LYS A 121 9.90 3.91 -11.58
C LYS A 121 9.68 5.41 -11.86
N GLN A 122 10.34 6.30 -11.13
CA GLN A 122 10.21 7.75 -11.28
C GLN A 122 11.27 8.32 -12.24
N GLU A 123 10.81 9.02 -13.28
CA GLU A 123 11.65 9.61 -14.33
C GLU A 123 11.99 11.08 -14.09
N GLN A 124 11.10 11.83 -13.44
CA GLN A 124 11.25 13.26 -13.19
C GLN A 124 11.27 13.54 -11.70
N ARG A 125 11.90 14.67 -11.33
CA ARG A 125 11.89 15.18 -9.96
C ARG A 125 10.50 15.69 -9.61
N ASP A 126 9.61 14.77 -9.29
CA ASP A 126 8.27 15.02 -8.78
C ASP A 126 8.22 14.86 -7.26
N ILE A 127 7.06 15.16 -6.68
CA ILE A 127 6.84 15.01 -5.25
C ILE A 127 7.00 13.56 -4.79
N LEU A 128 6.64 12.58 -5.62
CA LEU A 128 6.74 11.17 -5.31
C LEU A 128 8.21 10.73 -5.18
N GLN A 129 9.09 11.17 -6.09
CA GLN A 129 10.54 10.96 -5.98
C GLN A 129 11.08 11.55 -4.67
N ILE A 130 10.68 12.77 -4.30
CA ILE A 130 11.12 13.41 -3.05
C ILE A 130 10.67 12.58 -1.84
N VAL A 131 9.40 12.15 -1.82
CA VAL A 131 8.85 11.37 -0.72
C VAL A 131 9.51 10.00 -0.61
N LEU A 132 9.79 9.33 -1.73
CA LEU A 132 10.48 8.04 -1.73
C LEU A 132 11.92 8.16 -1.21
N ASN A 133 12.65 9.20 -1.62
CA ASN A 133 13.99 9.47 -1.10
C ASN A 133 13.97 9.73 0.41
N GLU A 134 13.03 10.54 0.89
CA GLU A 134 12.89 10.80 2.33
C GLU A 134 12.44 9.54 3.10
N SER A 135 11.62 8.69 2.48
CA SER A 135 11.19 7.41 3.05
C SER A 135 12.37 6.45 3.23
N LEU A 136 13.28 6.37 2.25
CA LEU A 136 14.51 5.57 2.36
C LEU A 136 15.42 6.04 3.50
N ALA A 137 15.48 7.35 3.76
CA ALA A 137 16.24 7.92 4.87
C ALA A 137 15.54 7.74 6.23
N THR A 138 14.22 7.57 6.23
CA THR A 138 13.40 7.57 7.44
C THR A 138 13.06 6.18 7.94
N ALA A 139 12.73 5.23 7.05
CA ALA A 139 12.42 3.84 7.41
C ALA A 139 13.45 3.16 8.35
N PRO A 140 14.78 3.36 8.20
CA PRO A 140 15.78 2.78 9.10
C PRO A 140 15.72 3.28 10.54
N LYS A 141 15.00 4.39 10.80
CA LYS A 141 14.79 4.97 12.13
C LYS A 141 13.57 4.38 12.82
N LEU A 142 12.83 3.50 12.16
CA LEU A 142 11.56 2.95 12.63
C LEU A 142 11.72 1.52 13.10
N THR A 143 10.91 1.15 14.09
CA THR A 143 10.79 -0.24 14.56
C THR A 143 9.63 -0.91 13.85
N ASP A 144 9.57 -2.23 13.93
CA ASP A 144 8.44 -3.03 13.47
C ASP A 144 7.08 -2.56 14.01
N SER A 145 7.05 -2.12 15.27
CA SER A 145 5.83 -1.57 15.88
C SER A 145 5.46 -0.21 15.30
N HIS A 146 6.44 0.65 14.98
CA HIS A 146 6.19 1.90 14.26
C HIS A 146 5.62 1.61 12.87
N LEU A 147 6.20 0.66 12.13
CA LEU A 147 5.73 0.25 10.81
C LEU A 147 4.31 -0.34 10.86
N ALA A 148 3.99 -1.14 11.88
CA ALA A 148 2.65 -1.68 12.08
C ALA A 148 1.61 -0.59 12.35
N VAL A 149 1.94 0.44 13.15
CA VAL A 149 1.06 1.59 13.39
C VAL A 149 0.80 2.34 12.08
N LEU A 150 1.85 2.61 11.29
CA LEU A 150 1.72 3.28 9.99
C LEU A 150 0.85 2.47 9.02
N ALA A 151 1.08 1.15 8.93
CA ALA A 151 0.29 0.26 8.07
C ALA A 151 -1.20 0.26 8.44
N ILE A 152 -1.52 0.06 9.72
CA ILE A 152 -2.91 0.07 10.20
C ILE A 152 -3.58 1.42 9.96
N LYS A 153 -2.86 2.54 10.16
CA LYS A 153 -3.39 3.87 9.84
C LYS A 153 -3.66 4.06 8.37
N PHE A 154 -2.70 3.70 7.55
CA PHE A 154 -2.83 3.82 6.11
C PHE A 154 -4.03 3.03 5.59
N LEU A 155 -4.12 1.74 5.96
CA LEU A 155 -5.19 0.84 5.54
C LEU A 155 -6.59 1.38 5.87
N PHE A 156 -6.81 1.84 7.11
CA PHE A 156 -8.13 2.26 7.53
C PHE A 156 -8.49 3.68 7.12
N GLN A 157 -7.57 4.64 7.19
CA GLN A 157 -7.89 6.05 6.92
C GLN A 157 -7.76 6.46 5.45
N TYR A 158 -6.92 5.77 4.66
CA TYR A 158 -6.56 6.23 3.31
C TYR A 158 -6.92 5.22 2.22
N THR A 159 -7.27 3.99 2.59
CA THR A 159 -7.62 2.95 1.61
C THR A 159 -9.04 2.45 1.80
N GLN A 160 -9.62 1.94 0.72
CA GLN A 160 -10.93 1.32 0.75
C GLN A 160 -10.98 0.17 -0.25
N ASN A 161 -11.50 -0.99 0.19
CA ASN A 161 -11.79 -2.11 -0.69
C ASN A 161 -13.28 -2.11 -1.08
N SER A 162 -13.57 -1.70 -2.31
CA SER A 162 -14.95 -1.64 -2.83
C SER A 162 -15.61 -3.01 -3.03
N GLY A 163 -14.85 -4.11 -2.98
CA GLY A 163 -15.34 -5.48 -3.20
C GLY A 163 -15.96 -6.17 -1.98
N ILE A 164 -15.96 -5.54 -0.80
CA ILE A 164 -16.47 -6.16 0.44
C ILE A 164 -18.01 -6.17 0.41
N GLY A 165 -18.62 -7.32 0.12
CA GLY A 165 -20.07 -7.47 0.03
C GLY A 165 -20.75 -8.13 1.23
N ASN A 166 -20.00 -8.79 2.11
CA ASN A 166 -20.50 -9.53 3.25
C ASN A 166 -19.43 -9.70 4.34
N HIS A 167 -19.83 -10.24 5.50
CA HIS A 167 -18.94 -10.46 6.64
C HIS A 167 -17.80 -11.45 6.37
N HIS A 168 -17.99 -12.42 5.48
CA HIS A 168 -16.93 -13.36 5.11
C HIS A 168 -15.80 -12.64 4.38
N LEU A 169 -16.14 -11.85 3.34
CA LEU A 169 -15.18 -11.02 2.60
C LEU A 169 -14.53 -9.94 3.48
N LEU A 170 -15.28 -9.36 4.42
CA LEU A 170 -14.72 -8.43 5.40
C LEU A 170 -13.68 -9.11 6.31
N GLY A 171 -13.98 -10.33 6.76
CA GLY A 171 -13.05 -11.14 7.54
C GLY A 171 -11.79 -11.52 6.77
N GLU A 172 -11.92 -11.93 5.50
CA GLU A 172 -10.77 -12.20 4.63
C GLU A 172 -9.92 -10.94 4.40
N TYR A 173 -10.55 -9.79 4.22
CA TYR A 173 -9.85 -8.51 4.12
C TYR A 173 -9.05 -8.21 5.39
N PHE A 174 -9.64 -8.41 6.58
CA PHE A 174 -8.92 -8.25 7.84
C PHE A 174 -7.76 -9.24 7.96
N ASP A 175 -7.95 -10.51 7.62
CA ASP A 175 -6.90 -11.52 7.73
C ASP A 175 -5.71 -11.21 6.82
N ALA A 176 -5.98 -10.80 5.58
CA ALA A 176 -4.93 -10.49 4.62
C ALA A 176 -4.17 -9.20 4.99
N ASN A 177 -4.89 -8.15 5.42
CA ASN A 177 -4.31 -6.80 5.51
C ASN A 177 -4.03 -6.32 6.93
N VAL A 178 -4.78 -6.79 7.94
CA VAL A 178 -4.72 -6.28 9.32
C VAL A 178 -3.98 -7.25 10.24
N LEU A 179 -4.23 -8.55 10.10
CA LEU A 179 -3.66 -9.58 10.97
C LEU A 179 -2.11 -9.51 11.05
N PRO A 180 -1.35 -9.30 9.95
CA PRO A 180 0.11 -9.26 10.00
C PRO A 180 0.69 -8.19 10.94
N PHE A 181 -0.09 -7.13 11.21
CA PHE A 181 0.34 -5.98 12.01
C PHE A 181 -0.27 -5.96 13.42
N SER A 182 -1.39 -6.66 13.62
CA SER A 182 -2.22 -6.59 14.83
C SER A 182 -1.47 -6.81 16.14
N SER A 183 -0.55 -7.79 16.18
CA SER A 183 0.22 -8.15 17.38
C SER A 183 1.40 -7.23 17.66
N LYS A 184 1.81 -6.41 16.68
CA LYS A 184 2.94 -5.49 16.76
C LYS A 184 2.53 -4.08 17.22
N LEU A 185 1.22 -3.83 17.39
CA LEU A 185 0.70 -2.53 17.76
C LEU A 185 1.08 -2.15 19.20
N ILE A 186 1.54 -0.91 19.37
CA ILE A 186 1.94 -0.37 20.67
C ILE A 186 1.12 0.86 21.04
N LYS A 187 0.89 1.01 22.35
CA LYS A 187 0.00 2.04 22.89
C LYS A 187 0.70 3.25 23.50
N ASN A 188 2.02 3.16 23.70
CA ASN A 188 2.75 4.18 24.46
C ASN A 188 2.85 5.50 23.67
N ASN A 189 2.92 6.63 24.40
CA ASN A 189 3.01 7.95 23.76
C ASN A 189 4.35 8.17 23.06
N ALA A 190 5.42 7.54 23.56
CA ALA A 190 6.76 7.63 22.98
C ALA A 190 6.81 7.16 21.52
N CYS A 191 6.02 6.13 21.16
CA CYS A 191 5.82 5.69 19.78
C CYS A 191 5.43 6.85 18.87
N TYR A 192 4.34 7.55 19.23
CA TYR A 192 3.78 8.60 18.40
C TYR A 192 4.66 9.83 18.36
N GLN A 193 5.30 10.19 19.48
CA GLN A 193 6.31 11.26 19.50
C GLN A 193 7.49 10.95 18.57
N HIS A 194 7.93 9.70 18.51
CA HIS A 194 9.00 9.29 17.59
C HIS A 194 8.52 9.30 16.12
N LEU A 195 7.29 8.87 15.86
CA LEU A 195 6.69 8.98 14.52
C LEU A 195 6.56 10.44 14.06
N GLU A 196 6.22 11.36 14.95
CA GLU A 196 6.23 12.81 14.67
C GLU A 196 7.64 13.34 14.43
N PHE A 197 8.59 12.98 15.31
CA PHE A 197 10.00 13.38 15.17
C PHE A 197 10.62 12.93 13.85
N THR A 198 10.27 11.72 13.40
CA THR A 198 10.74 11.17 12.13
C THR A 198 9.96 11.68 10.91
N GLY A 199 8.96 12.54 11.10
CA GLY A 199 8.18 13.12 10.01
C GLY A 199 7.19 12.16 9.36
N CYS A 200 6.85 11.04 10.00
CA CYS A 200 5.91 10.04 9.48
C CYS A 200 4.44 10.46 9.65
N GLY A 201 4.16 11.42 10.53
CA GLY A 201 2.80 11.88 10.80
C GLY A 201 2.77 13.00 11.82
N SER A 202 1.56 13.36 12.24
CA SER A 202 1.31 14.38 13.26
C SER A 202 0.08 14.05 14.08
N ILE A 203 0.08 14.50 15.33
CA ILE A 203 -1.11 14.47 16.19
C ILE A 203 -2.00 15.66 15.86
N GLN A 204 -3.28 15.35 15.61
CA GLN A 204 -4.32 16.31 15.30
C GLN A 204 -5.23 16.55 16.52
N MET A 205 -5.99 17.66 16.49
CA MET A 205 -6.97 17.96 17.55
C MET A 205 -8.21 17.06 17.46
N GLY A 206 -8.56 16.59 16.26
CA GLY A 206 -9.72 15.75 16.01
C GLY A 206 -9.44 14.28 16.28
N GLU A 207 -10.36 13.60 16.95
CA GLU A 207 -10.33 12.15 17.10
C GLU A 207 -10.98 11.46 15.89
N SER A 208 -10.35 10.40 15.40
CA SER A 208 -10.94 9.43 14.48
C SER A 208 -11.10 8.09 15.20
N SER A 209 -12.33 7.63 15.36
CA SER A 209 -12.60 6.29 15.89
C SER A 209 -12.53 5.26 14.76
N LEU A 210 -12.07 4.05 15.07
CA LEU A 210 -12.01 2.97 14.07
C LEU A 210 -13.41 2.54 13.65
N GLU A 211 -14.36 2.56 14.59
CA GLU A 211 -15.78 2.31 14.37
C GLU A 211 -16.37 3.31 13.37
N GLY A 212 -16.05 4.60 13.52
CA GLY A 212 -16.54 5.64 12.62
C GLY A 212 -15.97 5.50 11.20
N ILE A 213 -14.70 5.11 11.08
CA ILE A 213 -14.08 4.83 9.78
C ILE A 213 -14.74 3.61 9.11
N LEU A 214 -15.00 2.56 9.87
CA LEU A 214 -15.67 1.35 9.37
C LEU A 214 -17.11 1.64 8.97
N ASP A 215 -17.87 2.43 9.73
CA ASP A 215 -19.21 2.90 9.31
C ASP A 215 -19.10 3.73 8.02
N PHE A 216 -18.13 4.65 7.94
CA PHE A 216 -18.01 5.52 6.77
C PHE A 216 -17.72 4.75 5.47
N HIS A 217 -16.82 3.75 5.51
CA HIS A 217 -16.42 3.01 4.30
C HIS A 217 -17.25 1.74 4.05
N TYR A 218 -17.80 1.13 5.10
CA TYR A 218 -18.42 -0.20 5.07
C TYR A 218 -19.75 -0.25 5.84
N ALA A 219 -20.49 0.85 5.96
CA ALA A 219 -21.83 0.92 6.58
C ALA A 219 -22.75 -0.25 6.20
N GLY A 220 -22.70 -0.68 4.93
CA GLY A 220 -23.48 -1.80 4.40
C GLY A 220 -23.32 -3.11 5.16
N GLN A 221 -22.20 -3.29 5.86
CA GLN A 221 -21.91 -4.47 6.69
C GLN A 221 -22.55 -4.36 8.10
N PHE A 222 -23.00 -3.16 8.48
CA PHE A 222 -23.39 -2.78 9.84
C PHE A 222 -24.83 -2.23 9.93
N PHE A 223 -25.71 -2.63 9.01
CA PHE A 223 -27.15 -2.32 9.10
C PHE A 223 -27.88 -3.30 10.01
N LYS A 224 -28.85 -2.81 10.79
CA LYS A 224 -29.85 -3.64 11.49
C LYS A 224 -31.02 -4.02 10.57
N GLY A 225 -31.14 -3.31 9.45
CA GLY A 225 -32.21 -3.46 8.46
C GLY A 225 -33.53 -2.84 8.91
N PHE A 226 -34.43 -2.71 7.94
CA PHE A 226 -35.77 -2.18 8.10
C PHE A 226 -36.81 -3.13 7.51
N ASP A 227 -38.08 -2.91 7.86
CA ASP A 227 -39.18 -3.75 7.40
C ASP A 227 -39.52 -3.48 5.94
N ARG A 228 -39.97 -4.53 5.24
CA ARG A 228 -40.28 -4.47 3.80
C ARG A 228 -41.30 -3.38 3.44
N ASN A 229 -42.22 -3.09 4.36
CA ASN A 229 -43.29 -2.12 4.15
C ASN A 229 -42.76 -0.68 4.04
N GLU A 230 -41.60 -0.34 4.61
CA GLU A 230 -41.00 1.00 4.53
C GLU A 230 -40.79 1.47 3.10
N ILE A 231 -40.57 0.56 2.15
CA ILE A 231 -40.43 0.92 0.72
C ILE A 231 -41.76 1.42 0.16
N SER A 232 -42.86 0.71 0.49
CA SER A 232 -44.21 1.09 0.06
C SER A 232 -44.72 2.32 0.81
N ASP A 233 -44.48 2.39 2.12
CA ASP A 233 -44.93 3.49 3.00
C ASP A 233 -44.25 4.82 2.63
N ARG A 234 -43.02 4.77 2.09
CA ARG A 234 -42.30 5.95 1.58
C ARG A 234 -42.56 6.24 0.11
N GLU A 235 -43.41 5.45 -0.55
CA GLU A 235 -43.72 5.59 -1.98
C GLU A 235 -42.44 5.60 -2.84
N ILE A 236 -41.53 4.65 -2.61
CA ILE A 236 -40.31 4.51 -3.41
C ILE A 236 -40.66 3.82 -4.73
N SER A 237 -40.49 4.52 -5.84
CA SER A 237 -40.99 4.10 -7.16
C SER A 237 -40.26 2.88 -7.70
N THR A 238 -39.02 2.64 -7.28
CA THR A 238 -38.21 1.47 -7.68
C THR A 238 -38.68 0.17 -7.02
N GLY A 239 -39.53 0.25 -5.98
CA GLY A 239 -39.94 -0.93 -5.22
C GLY A 239 -38.74 -1.67 -4.63
N LEU A 240 -38.73 -3.00 -4.75
CA LEU A 240 -37.64 -3.88 -4.26
C LEU A 240 -36.65 -4.23 -5.37
N ASP A 241 -36.12 -3.22 -6.02
CA ASP A 241 -35.07 -3.41 -7.01
C ASP A 241 -33.79 -3.97 -6.33
N ASP A 242 -33.32 -5.13 -6.79
CA ASP A 242 -32.12 -5.83 -6.30
C ASP A 242 -30.82 -5.01 -6.47
N ASN A 243 -30.84 -3.95 -7.30
CA ASN A 243 -29.72 -3.01 -7.42
C ASN A 243 -29.57 -2.13 -6.17
N PHE A 244 -30.67 -1.81 -5.50
CA PHE A 244 -30.74 -0.88 -4.37
C PHE A 244 -31.05 -1.55 -3.04
N PHE A 245 -31.70 -2.71 -3.05
CA PHE A 245 -32.09 -3.41 -1.85
C PHE A 245 -31.58 -4.86 -1.84
N MET A 246 -31.39 -5.40 -0.64
CA MET A 246 -31.06 -6.80 -0.43
C MET A 246 -31.59 -7.25 0.93
N ILE A 247 -31.65 -8.57 1.15
CA ILE A 247 -31.89 -9.13 2.49
C ILE A 247 -30.79 -8.63 3.42
N CYS A 248 -31.17 -8.22 4.63
CA CYS A 248 -30.22 -7.68 5.59
C CYS A 248 -29.21 -8.76 6.03
N ILE A 249 -27.93 -8.42 5.93
CA ILE A 249 -26.80 -9.32 6.27
C ILE A 249 -26.87 -9.73 7.74
N ASN A 250 -27.26 -8.80 8.61
CA ASN A 250 -27.32 -9.00 10.05
C ASN A 250 -28.69 -9.51 10.55
N ASN A 251 -29.73 -9.49 9.69
CA ASN A 251 -31.06 -9.96 10.04
C ASN A 251 -31.83 -10.46 8.80
N PRO A 252 -31.93 -11.78 8.57
CA PRO A 252 -32.61 -12.35 7.41
C PRO A 252 -34.11 -12.02 7.30
N SER A 253 -34.78 -11.56 8.36
CA SER A 253 -36.20 -11.17 8.31
C SER A 253 -36.42 -9.74 7.81
N LYS A 254 -35.34 -8.96 7.63
CA LYS A 254 -35.38 -7.55 7.25
C LYS A 254 -34.66 -7.31 5.92
N ILE A 255 -34.85 -6.11 5.37
CA ILE A 255 -34.16 -5.64 4.17
C ILE A 255 -33.19 -4.51 4.52
N GLN A 256 -32.21 -4.27 3.66
CA GLN A 256 -31.26 -3.17 3.78
C GLN A 256 -30.96 -2.55 2.41
N VAL A 257 -30.36 -1.36 2.43
CA VAL A 257 -29.81 -0.75 1.21
C VAL A 257 -28.55 -1.51 0.79
N ARG A 258 -28.44 -1.81 -0.50
CA ARG A 258 -27.33 -2.54 -1.12
C ARG A 258 -26.16 -1.60 -1.45
N ALA A 259 -25.57 -0.95 -0.45
CA ALA A 259 -24.39 -0.11 -0.63
C ALA A 259 -23.54 -0.09 0.64
N ASN A 260 -22.21 0.07 0.48
CA ASN A 260 -21.29 0.17 1.61
C ASN A 260 -21.11 1.59 2.13
N ASN A 261 -21.28 2.60 1.28
CA ASN A 261 -21.17 4.00 1.66
C ASN A 261 -22.02 4.87 0.72
N LEU A 262 -22.20 6.14 1.08
CA LEU A 262 -23.01 7.09 0.31
C LEU A 262 -22.44 7.33 -1.09
N ALA A 263 -21.12 7.36 -1.26
CA ALA A 263 -20.51 7.57 -2.57
C ALA A 263 -20.83 6.42 -3.55
N ALA A 264 -20.79 5.17 -3.07
CA ALA A 264 -21.16 4.00 -3.85
C ALA A 264 -22.67 3.97 -4.16
N LEU A 265 -23.50 4.46 -3.23
CA LEU A 265 -24.94 4.59 -3.44
C LEU A 265 -25.26 5.65 -4.50
N GLU A 266 -24.61 6.82 -4.45
CA GLU A 266 -24.81 7.91 -5.41
C GLU A 266 -24.44 7.45 -6.83
N LYS A 267 -23.31 6.77 -6.97
CA LYS A 267 -22.90 6.20 -8.26
C LYS A 267 -23.96 5.25 -8.84
N LYS A 268 -24.61 4.44 -8.00
CA LYS A 268 -25.72 3.57 -8.45
C LYS A 268 -26.95 4.35 -8.90
N PHE A 269 -27.26 5.45 -8.21
CA PHE A 269 -28.37 6.32 -8.62
C PHE A 269 -28.13 6.93 -10.00
N GLU A 270 -26.88 7.35 -10.28
CA GLU A 270 -26.48 7.86 -11.60
C GLU A 270 -26.57 6.78 -12.67
N GLU A 271 -26.04 5.58 -12.42
CA GLU A 271 -26.05 4.45 -13.37
C GLU A 271 -27.46 4.01 -13.78
N HIS A 272 -28.44 4.08 -12.86
CA HIS A 272 -29.81 3.63 -13.10
C HIS A 272 -30.80 4.78 -13.33
N SER A 273 -30.31 6.03 -13.42
CA SER A 273 -31.13 7.22 -13.68
C SER A 273 -32.32 7.39 -12.72
N ILE A 274 -32.07 7.16 -11.43
CA ILE A 274 -33.10 7.24 -10.37
C ILE A 274 -33.57 8.68 -10.15
N SER A 275 -34.87 8.86 -9.96
CA SER A 275 -35.51 10.16 -9.69
C SER A 275 -34.96 10.82 -8.42
N THR A 276 -34.84 12.14 -8.39
CA THR A 276 -34.31 12.86 -7.21
C THR A 276 -35.10 12.55 -5.94
N GLU A 277 -36.42 12.39 -6.06
CA GLU A 277 -37.29 12.05 -4.93
C GLU A 277 -36.97 10.65 -4.36
N ASP A 278 -36.80 9.64 -5.21
CA ASP A 278 -36.41 8.31 -4.75
C ASP A 278 -34.99 8.29 -4.17
N ARG A 279 -34.05 9.10 -4.70
CA ARG A 279 -32.69 9.23 -4.14
C ARG A 279 -32.74 9.70 -2.70
N GLU A 280 -33.54 10.72 -2.39
CA GLU A 280 -33.70 11.25 -1.03
C GLU A 280 -34.30 10.18 -0.10
N LYS A 281 -35.35 9.48 -0.55
CA LYS A 281 -36.02 8.42 0.21
C LYS A 281 -35.09 7.24 0.51
N ILE A 282 -34.34 6.76 -0.49
CA ILE A 282 -33.40 5.64 -0.33
C ILE A 282 -32.20 6.06 0.53
N THR A 283 -31.72 7.30 0.40
CA THR A 283 -30.65 7.84 1.25
C THR A 283 -31.10 7.97 2.70
N ALA A 284 -32.36 8.33 2.95
CA ALA A 284 -32.93 8.31 4.30
C ALA A 284 -32.91 6.89 4.87
N LEU A 285 -33.32 5.87 4.11
CA LEU A 285 -33.24 4.46 4.53
C LEU A 285 -31.81 4.00 4.79
N PHE A 286 -30.83 4.46 4.01
CA PHE A 286 -29.41 4.16 4.25
C PHE A 286 -28.91 4.69 5.59
N ASN A 287 -29.48 5.78 6.10
CA ASN A 287 -29.06 6.39 7.37
C ASN A 287 -29.86 5.91 8.59
N ILE A 288 -30.92 5.12 8.37
CA ILE A 288 -31.81 4.61 9.41
C ILE A 288 -31.32 3.23 9.88
N GLU A 289 -31.55 2.91 11.16
CA GLU A 289 -31.30 1.58 11.74
C GLU A 289 -29.86 1.05 11.51
N LYS A 290 -28.85 1.93 11.63
CA LYS A 290 -27.44 1.52 11.67
C LYS A 290 -27.05 0.98 13.04
N MET A 291 -26.07 0.07 13.06
CA MET A 291 -25.39 -0.31 14.29
C MET A 291 -24.68 0.90 14.91
N THR A 292 -24.73 0.97 16.22
CA THR A 292 -23.97 1.93 17.04
C THR A 292 -22.47 1.56 17.03
N PRO A 293 -21.56 2.49 17.38
CA PRO A 293 -20.14 2.17 17.42
C PRO A 293 -19.77 0.93 18.26
N PRO A 294 -20.35 0.71 19.47
CA PRO A 294 -20.12 -0.53 20.22
C PRO A 294 -20.55 -1.80 19.46
N GLU A 295 -21.72 -1.77 18.80
CA GLU A 295 -22.22 -2.90 18.00
C GLU A 295 -21.32 -3.19 16.78
N ILE A 296 -20.77 -2.15 16.13
CA ILE A 296 -19.79 -2.30 15.04
C ILE A 296 -18.54 -3.01 15.54
N ARG A 297 -17.98 -2.54 16.67
CA ARG A 297 -16.81 -3.16 17.29
C ARG A 297 -17.07 -4.63 17.62
N GLU A 298 -18.17 -4.93 18.31
CA GLU A 298 -18.57 -6.29 18.67
C GLU A 298 -18.72 -7.18 17.42
N THR A 299 -19.32 -6.67 16.36
CA THR A 299 -19.47 -7.38 15.08
C THR A 299 -18.11 -7.70 14.47
N CYS A 300 -17.18 -6.75 14.41
CA CYS A 300 -15.84 -6.99 13.90
C CYS A 300 -15.05 -8.00 14.73
N ILE A 301 -15.19 -7.97 16.07
CA ILE A 301 -14.57 -8.95 16.98
C ILE A 301 -15.18 -10.34 16.78
N LEU A 302 -16.50 -10.43 16.58
CA LEU A 302 -17.17 -11.69 16.27
C LEU A 302 -16.68 -12.28 14.93
N ILE A 303 -16.49 -11.43 13.92
CA ILE A 303 -15.94 -11.84 12.62
C ILE A 303 -14.49 -12.32 12.77
N ARG A 304 -13.65 -11.57 13.48
CA ARG A 304 -12.24 -11.91 13.78
C ARG A 304 -11.85 -11.48 15.20
N PRO A 305 -11.62 -12.43 16.13
CA PRO A 305 -11.35 -12.10 17.54
C PRO A 305 -10.13 -11.20 17.78
N TYR A 306 -9.08 -11.30 16.96
CA TYR A 306 -7.88 -10.45 17.13
C TYR A 306 -8.15 -8.97 16.87
N MET A 307 -9.28 -8.61 16.26
CA MET A 307 -9.65 -7.20 16.07
C MET A 307 -9.83 -6.47 17.41
N ASP A 308 -10.10 -7.18 18.50
CA ASP A 308 -10.19 -6.59 19.84
C ASP A 308 -8.91 -5.82 20.20
N SER A 309 -7.73 -6.43 19.95
CA SER A 309 -6.45 -5.78 20.21
C SER A 309 -6.20 -4.57 19.30
N VAL A 310 -6.75 -4.58 18.08
CA VAL A 310 -6.65 -3.47 17.13
C VAL A 310 -7.52 -2.29 17.58
N PHE A 311 -8.78 -2.54 17.95
CA PHE A 311 -9.68 -1.50 18.49
C PHE A 311 -9.16 -0.92 19.80
N ASP A 312 -8.68 -1.78 20.70
CA ASP A 312 -8.08 -1.38 21.96
C ASP A 312 -6.83 -0.53 21.73
N ALA A 313 -5.88 -0.97 20.89
CA ALA A 313 -4.71 -0.17 20.55
C ALA A 313 -5.08 1.18 19.90
N TRP A 314 -6.07 1.20 19.01
CA TRP A 314 -6.52 2.42 18.34
C TRP A 314 -7.11 3.42 19.33
N SER A 315 -8.05 2.98 20.17
CA SER A 315 -8.84 3.84 21.05
C SER A 315 -8.10 4.26 22.32
N THR A 316 -7.18 3.43 22.83
CA THR A 316 -6.47 3.73 24.09
C THR A 316 -5.13 4.43 23.90
N SER A 317 -4.68 4.62 22.66
CA SER A 317 -3.42 5.31 22.35
C SER A 317 -3.63 6.56 21.49
N ASN A 318 -2.54 7.28 21.24
CA ASN A 318 -2.53 8.46 20.38
C ASN A 318 -2.84 8.16 18.91
N MET A 319 -2.98 6.89 18.53
CA MET A 319 -3.40 6.48 17.19
C MET A 319 -4.66 7.23 16.75
N ARG A 320 -5.67 7.33 17.60
CA ARG A 320 -6.95 7.97 17.26
C ARG A 320 -6.83 9.44 16.83
N PHE A 321 -5.75 10.12 17.22
CA PHE A 321 -5.46 11.50 16.84
C PHE A 321 -4.39 11.60 15.74
N PHE A 322 -3.79 10.49 15.34
CA PHE A 322 -2.64 10.49 14.45
C PHE A 322 -3.06 10.50 12.98
N THR A 323 -2.46 11.37 12.19
CA THR A 323 -2.59 11.43 10.72
C THR A 323 -1.23 11.24 10.07
N LEU A 324 -1.18 10.59 8.90
CA LEU A 324 0.06 10.31 8.18
C LEU A 324 0.49 11.49 7.30
N THR A 325 1.81 11.71 7.22
CA THR A 325 2.39 12.51 6.13
C THR A 325 2.52 11.66 4.87
N SER A 326 2.88 12.28 3.74
CA SER A 326 3.21 11.55 2.51
C SER A 326 4.34 10.52 2.72
N VAL A 327 5.36 10.85 3.53
CA VAL A 327 6.42 9.92 3.92
C VAL A 327 5.88 8.75 4.74
N GLY A 328 5.03 9.03 5.73
CA GLY A 328 4.37 7.98 6.51
C GLY A 328 3.52 7.05 5.65
N MET A 329 2.78 7.59 4.67
CA MET A 329 1.98 6.82 3.72
C MET A 329 2.85 5.96 2.80
N ALA A 330 3.95 6.49 2.26
CA ALA A 330 4.87 5.72 1.41
C ALA A 330 5.52 4.56 2.16
N ILE A 331 5.98 4.79 3.39
CA ILE A 331 6.54 3.74 4.25
C ILE A 331 5.48 2.70 4.61
N ALA A 332 4.27 3.13 4.96
CA ALA A 332 3.16 2.22 5.26
C ALA A 332 2.82 1.34 4.06
N HIS A 333 2.70 1.94 2.87
CA HIS A 333 2.42 1.27 1.62
C HIS A 333 3.46 0.19 1.29
N ALA A 334 4.76 0.54 1.33
CA ALA A 334 5.83 -0.41 1.09
C ALA A 334 5.85 -1.54 2.14
N ASN A 335 5.57 -1.22 3.41
CA ASN A 335 5.47 -2.23 4.47
C ASN A 335 4.29 -3.17 4.26
N ILE A 336 3.15 -2.68 3.80
CA ILE A 336 1.98 -3.51 3.48
C ILE A 336 2.31 -4.44 2.31
N LYS A 337 2.87 -3.90 1.22
CA LYS A 337 3.26 -4.65 0.01
C LYS A 337 4.16 -5.85 0.34
N ARG A 338 5.06 -5.72 1.32
CA ARG A 338 5.92 -6.82 1.80
C ARG A 338 5.15 -8.04 2.31
N TYR A 339 3.98 -7.86 2.92
CA TYR A 339 3.18 -8.97 3.47
C TYR A 339 2.12 -9.50 2.50
N ILE A 340 1.52 -8.62 1.68
CA ILE A 340 0.39 -9.00 0.82
C ILE A 340 0.78 -9.19 -0.66
N GLY A 341 1.98 -8.81 -1.06
CA GLY A 341 2.42 -8.85 -2.45
C GLY A 341 1.95 -7.61 -3.21
N GLU A 342 1.22 -7.79 -4.31
CA GLU A 342 0.76 -6.65 -5.11
C GLU A 342 -0.24 -5.76 -4.36
N PHE A 343 -0.05 -4.46 -4.48
CA PHE A 343 -0.91 -3.44 -3.90
C PHE A 343 -1.09 -2.27 -4.87
N ALA A 344 -2.13 -1.46 -4.67
CA ALA A 344 -2.44 -0.36 -5.59
C ALA A 344 -1.30 0.67 -5.67
N SER A 345 -1.20 1.38 -6.80
CA SER A 345 -0.10 2.32 -7.05
C SER A 345 -0.02 3.42 -5.97
N LEU A 346 1.18 3.68 -5.46
CA LEU A 346 1.42 4.71 -4.45
C LEU A 346 1.01 6.12 -4.94
N SER A 347 1.05 6.36 -6.25
CA SER A 347 0.62 7.62 -6.88
C SER A 347 -0.85 7.98 -6.62
N ILE A 348 -1.69 7.04 -6.17
CA ILE A 348 -3.08 7.35 -5.79
C ILE A 348 -3.12 8.32 -4.60
N TRP A 349 -2.15 8.22 -3.69
CA TRP A 349 -2.13 8.97 -2.44
C TRP A 349 -1.10 10.12 -2.41
N ILE A 350 -0.12 10.08 -3.31
CA ILE A 350 0.92 11.10 -3.41
C ILE A 350 0.83 11.74 -4.80
N ASN A 351 0.29 12.95 -4.84
CA ASN A 351 0.10 13.77 -6.05
C ASN A 351 0.68 15.17 -5.88
#